data_AF-A0A644TWG2-F1
#
_entry.id   AF-A0A644TWG2-F1
#
_cell.length_a   1.000
_cell.length_b   1.000
_cell.length_c   1.000
_cell.angle_alpha   90.00
_cell.angle_beta   90.00
_cell.angle_gamma   90.00
#
_symmetry.space_group_name_H-M   'P 1'
#
loop_
_entity.id
_entity.type
_entity.pdbx_description
1 polymer ?
#
loop_
_entity_poly.entity_id
_entity_poly.type
_entity_poly.pdbx_seq_one_letter_code
_entity_poly.pdbx_strand_id
1 'polypeptide(L)' 'MTTIMPQGELVRKAAAYLAEQRALHTGKSLSALLDEAGMRFNLTPLDAAALERLFREEEAKAH' A
#
# COMPACT_ATOMS: atom_id res chain seq x y z
N MET A 1 19.45 6.98 21.05
CA MET A 1 17.98 6.82 20.90
C MET A 1 17.76 5.86 19.75
N THR A 2 17.35 4.64 20.04
CA THR A 2 17.10 3.62 19.02
C THR A 2 15.76 3.95 18.39
N THR A 3 15.78 4.56 17.19
CA THR A 3 14.55 4.68 16.40
C THR A 3 14.22 3.26 15.98
N ILE A 4 13.40 2.59 16.78
CA ILE A 4 12.74 1.36 16.37
C ILE A 4 11.80 1.84 15.27
N MET A 5 12.28 1.86 14.01
CA MET A 5 11.40 2.04 12.86
C MET A 5 10.36 0.92 13.00
N PRO A 6 9.10 1.24 13.37
CA PRO A 6 8.10 0.20 13.45
C PRO A 6 7.99 -0.31 12.01
N GLN A 7 8.04 -1.62 11.83
CA GLN A 7 8.04 -2.27 10.52
C GLN A 7 6.87 -1.74 9.64
N GLY A 8 5.81 -1.23 10.26
CA GLY A 8 4.70 -0.53 9.61
C GLY A 8 4.91 0.91 9.13
N GLU A 9 6.09 1.54 9.25
CA GLU A 9 6.32 2.89 8.68
C GLU A 9 6.41 2.83 7.15
N LEU A 10 7.12 1.84 6.60
CA LEU A 10 7.19 1.62 5.16
C LEU A 10 5.81 1.28 4.60
N VAL A 11 5.06 0.42 5.31
CA VAL A 11 3.67 0.08 4.97
C VAL A 11 2.77 1.31 4.96
N ARG A 12 2.89 2.20 5.96
CA ARG A 12 2.12 3.45 6.00
C ARG A 12 2.47 4.39 4.85
N LYS A 13 3.76 4.54 4.54
CA LYS A 13 4.21 5.38 3.42
C LYS A 13 3.72 4.80 2.08
N ALA A 14 3.79 3.48 1.91
CA ALA A 14 3.23 2.79 0.77
C ALA A 14 1.71 2.98 0.66
N ALA A 15 0.97 2.83 1.76
CA ALA A 15 -0.48 3.06 1.79
C ALA A 15 -0.85 4.48 1.39
N ALA A 16 -0.16 5.50 1.93
CA ALA A 16 -0.39 6.89 1.56
C ALA A 16 -0.12 7.12 0.06
N TYR A 17 1.02 6.61 -0.44
CA TYR A 17 1.38 6.70 -1.85
C TYR A 17 0.33 6.02 -2.76
N LEU A 18 -0.13 4.82 -2.39
CA LEU A 18 -1.17 4.09 -3.11
C LEU A 18 -2.49 4.87 -3.15
N ALA A 19 -2.90 5.48 -2.03
CA ALA A 19 -4.12 6.29 -1.95
C ALA A 19 -4.03 7.53 -2.85
N GLU A 20 -2.89 8.22 -2.86
CA GLU A 20 -2.64 9.34 -3.77
C GLU A 20 -2.64 8.89 -5.23
N GLN A 21 -1.92 7.82 -5.56
CA GLN A 21 -1.88 7.27 -6.91
C GLN A 21 -3.28 6.83 -7.37
N ARG A 22 -4.10 6.27 -6.48
CA ARG A 22 -5.48 5.87 -6.80
C ARG A 22 -6.40 7.07 -7.00
N ALA A 23 -6.19 8.17 -6.26
CA ALA A 23 -6.90 9.42 -6.47
C ALA A 23 -6.53 10.10 -7.80
N LEU A 24 -5.24 10.05 -8.20
CA LEU A 24 -4.79 10.56 -9.51
C LEU A 24 -5.15 9.62 -10.66
N HIS A 25 -5.15 8.31 -10.42
CA HIS A 25 -5.34 7.26 -11.41
C HIS A 25 -6.45 6.30 -10.98
N THR A 26 -7.70 6.74 -11.08
CA THR A 26 -8.89 5.90 -10.81
C THR A 26 -8.97 4.65 -11.71
N GLY A 27 -8.25 4.63 -12.84
CA GLY A 27 -8.21 3.50 -13.76
C GLY A 27 -7.11 2.46 -13.49
N LYS A 28 -6.19 2.69 -12.54
CA LYS A 28 -5.14 1.70 -12.23
C LYS A 28 -5.68 0.65 -11.26
N SER A 29 -5.46 -0.62 -11.59
CA SER A 29 -5.80 -1.74 -10.72
C SER A 29 -4.94 -1.73 -9.46
N LEU A 30 -5.54 -2.09 -8.32
CA LEU A 30 -4.87 -2.19 -7.03
C LEU A 30 -3.59 -3.05 -7.09
N SER A 31 -3.63 -4.19 -7.79
CA SER A 31 -2.47 -5.07 -7.95
C SER A 31 -1.27 -4.40 -8.60
N ALA A 32 -1.48 -3.53 -9.60
CA ALA A 32 -0.40 -2.80 -10.25
C ALA A 32 0.22 -1.76 -9.30
N LEU A 33 -0.63 -1.06 -8.55
CA LEU A 33 -0.21 -0.09 -7.57
C LEU A 33 0.59 -0.76 -6.43
N LEU A 34 0.14 -1.92 -5.95
CA LEU A 34 0.83 -2.72 -4.92
C LEU A 34 2.20 -3.23 -5.39
N ASP A 35 2.31 -3.65 -6.64
CA ASP A 35 3.58 -4.09 -7.22
C ASP A 35 4.58 -2.92 -7.29
N GLU A 36 4.13 -1.75 -7.77
CA GLU A 36 4.91 -0.51 -7.76
C GLU A 36 5.33 -0.11 -6.33
N ALA A 37 4.40 -0.17 -5.37
CA ALA A 37 4.69 0.15 -3.98
C ALA A 37 5.64 -0.87 -3.32
N GLY A 38 5.50 -2.16 -3.65
CA GLY A 38 6.35 -3.23 -3.18
C GLY A 38 7.81 -3.01 -3.59
N MET A 39 8.03 -2.72 -4.87
CA MET A 39 9.37 -2.40 -5.38
C MET A 39 9.91 -1.08 -4.82
N ARG A 40 9.06 -0.06 -4.67
CA ARG A 40 9.47 1.28 -4.24
C ARG A 40 9.80 1.39 -2.76
N PHE A 41 9.07 0.67 -1.92
CA PHE A 41 9.21 0.70 -0.47
C PHE A 41 9.91 -0.54 0.09
N ASN A 42 10.39 -1.46 -0.77
CA ASN A 42 10.98 -2.76 -0.39
C ASN A 42 10.07 -3.52 0.59
N LEU A 43 8.77 -3.59 0.26
CA LEU A 43 7.80 -4.27 1.11
C LEU A 43 8.06 -5.77 1.10
N THR A 44 7.90 -6.41 2.24
CA THR A 44 7.92 -7.86 2.31
C THR A 44 6.62 -8.41 1.70
N PRO A 45 6.61 -9.67 1.23
CA PRO A 45 5.37 -10.30 0.75
C PRO A 45 4.25 -10.31 1.82
N LEU A 46 4.60 -10.28 3.11
CA LEU A 46 3.63 -10.14 4.19
C LEU A 46 3.01 -8.74 4.22
N ASP A 47 3.82 -7.69 4.08
CA ASP A 47 3.35 -6.31 4.03
C ASP A 47 2.49 -6.03 2.79
N ALA A 48 2.91 -6.55 1.63
CA ALA A 48 2.16 -6.45 0.39
C ALA A 48 0.78 -7.12 0.51
N ALA A 49 0.70 -8.30 1.13
CA ALA A 49 -0.57 -8.98 1.38
C ALA A 49 -1.47 -8.22 2.37
N ALA A 50 -0.89 -7.62 3.41
CA ALA A 50 -1.63 -6.80 4.37
C ALA A 50 -2.20 -5.54 3.72
N LEU A 51 -1.41 -4.87 2.88
CA LEU A 51 -1.85 -3.72 2.07
C LEU A 51 -2.94 -4.12 1.09
N GLU A 52 -2.76 -5.22 0.34
CA GLU A 52 -3.79 -5.69 -0.59
C GLU A 52 -5.13 -5.88 0.10
N ARG A 53 -5.12 -6.53 1.26
CA ARG A 53 -6.33 -6.83 2.01
C ARG A 53 -7.02 -5.55 2.51
N LEU A 54 -6.27 -4.62 3.08
CA LEU A 54 -6.78 -3.30 3.49
C LEU A 54 -7.44 -2.55 2.33
N PHE A 55 -6.76 -2.47 1.18
CA PHE A 55 -7.28 -1.76 0.03
C PHE A 55 -8.47 -2.47 -0.63
N ARG A 56 -8.46 -3.80 -0.70
CA ARG A 56 -9.59 -4.61 -1.21
C ARG A 56 -10.83 -4.44 -0.35
N GLU A 57 -10.69 -4.39 0.96
CA GLU A 57 -11.79 -4.12 1.89
C GLU A 57 -12.35 -2.69 1.70
N GLU A 58 -11.48 -1.71 1.43
CA GLU A 58 -11.90 -0.34 1.10
C GLU A 58 -12.60 -0.26 -0.27
N GLU A 59 -12.15 -1.00 -1.29
CA GLU A 59 -12.85 -1.09 -2.58
C GLU A 59 -14.24 -1.69 -2.43
N ALA A 60 -14.37 -2.75 -1.63
CA ALA A 60 -15.64 -3.42 -1.37
C ALA A 60 -16.65 -2.55 -0.62
N LYS A 61 -16.20 -1.56 0.17
CA LYS A 61 -17.05 -0.58 0.85
C LYS A 61 -17.41 0.64 0.00
N ALA A 62 -16.61 0.93 -1.01
CA ALA A 62 -16.83 2.06 -1.91
C ALA A 62 -17.80 1.74 -3.08
N HIS A 63 -18.30 0.50 -3.16
CA HIS A 63 -19.27 0.02 -4.13
C HIS A 63 -20.61 -0.27 -3.44
#